data_AF-X1LVH3-F1
#
_entry.id   AF-X1LVH3-F1
#
_cell.length_a   1.000
_cell.length_b   1.000
_cell.length_c   1.000
_cell.angle_alpha   90.00
_cell.angle_beta   90.00
_cell.angle_gamma   90.00
#
_symmetry.space_group_name_H-M   'P 1'
#
loop_
_entity.id
_entity.type
_entity.pdbx_description
1 polymer ?
#
loop_
_entity_poly.entity_id
_entity_poly.type
_entity_poly.pdbx_seq_one_letter_code
_entity_poly.pdbx_strand_id
1 'polypeptide(L)'
;YPKGDENVYSTYAGNGGMLVSSLWRRILFSIKYSNPQILLTTNLTPESRIMINRNIQERVKKIVPFLSFDKDPYMVISKEGKLFWIQDAYTISSNYPYSTPIGGGYFNYIRNSVKVIIDAYNGTMDFYIVDQKDPLIMVYKNIFPQLFKNFDQMPEDLKEHIRYPKDLFQVQAELYSTYHMMDPDVFYNKEDYWETPNELYGEDEIKMEPYYIITKLPGHEKEEFILMTPFTPSMKSNMIAWLAAKNDQPEYGNLIVYKFPKEKLIYGPMQIEARIDQDSEISQQLTLWGQKGSTVIRGNLLVIPIEKSIIYVEPLYLRAEKGEIPELKRVIVSNGSDVMIGN
;
A
#
# COMPACT_ATOMS: atom_id res chain seq x y z
N TYR A 1 6.93 29.15 3.36
CA TYR A 1 7.61 28.38 2.31
C TYR A 1 8.56 29.32 1.58
N PRO A 2 9.74 28.85 1.14
CA PRO A 2 10.70 29.71 0.47
C PRO A 2 10.14 30.16 -0.89
N LYS A 3 10.21 31.45 -1.17
CA LYS A 3 9.90 32.02 -2.49
C LYS A 3 11.05 32.95 -2.89
N GLY A 4 12.04 32.40 -3.58
CA GLY A 4 13.32 33.10 -3.79
C GLY A 4 14.05 33.27 -2.45
N ASP A 5 14.54 34.47 -2.18
CA ASP A 5 15.25 34.82 -0.94
C ASP A 5 14.32 35.23 0.22
N GLU A 6 13.00 35.25 0.00
CA GLU A 6 12.02 35.68 1.01
C GLU A 6 11.32 34.50 1.71
N ASN A 7 11.10 34.66 3.02
CA ASN A 7 10.26 33.78 3.81
C ASN A 7 8.79 34.20 3.69
N VAL A 8 8.00 33.43 2.96
CA VAL A 8 6.54 33.62 2.92
C VAL A 8 5.91 32.86 4.08
N TYR A 9 5.29 33.61 4.99
CA TYR A 9 4.51 33.05 6.09
C TYR A 9 3.06 32.82 5.66
N SER A 10 2.47 31.73 6.14
CA SER A 10 1.06 31.43 5.95
C SER A 10 0.44 31.12 7.31
N THR A 11 -0.80 31.57 7.50
CA THR A 11 -1.58 31.31 8.71
C THR A 11 -2.55 30.17 8.47
N TYR A 12 -2.66 29.30 9.47
CA TYR A 12 -3.62 28.21 9.42
C TYR A 12 -5.04 28.73 9.59
N ALA A 13 -5.88 28.57 8.57
CA ALA A 13 -7.28 28.98 8.54
C ALA A 13 -8.25 27.79 8.73
N GLY A 14 -7.73 26.59 8.99
CA GLY A 14 -8.55 25.41 9.19
C GLY A 14 -9.16 25.33 10.59
N ASN A 15 -10.13 24.43 10.74
CA ASN A 15 -10.87 24.25 11.99
C ASN A 15 -10.31 23.15 12.90
N GLY A 16 -9.24 22.47 12.47
CA GLY A 16 -8.63 21.37 13.20
C GLY A 16 -7.92 21.81 14.48
N GLY A 17 -7.74 20.88 15.42
CA GLY A 17 -7.03 21.13 16.67
C GLY A 17 -7.83 21.92 17.70
N MET A 18 -7.27 22.03 18.91
CA MET A 18 -7.92 22.69 20.03
C MET A 18 -7.35 24.09 20.25
N LEU A 19 -8.24 25.08 20.36
CA LEU A 19 -7.86 26.46 20.69
C LEU A 19 -7.16 26.54 22.05
N VAL A 20 -6.07 27.29 22.10
CA VAL A 20 -5.20 27.51 23.27
C VAL A 20 -5.37 28.93 23.84
N SER A 21 -6.54 29.53 23.58
CA SER A 21 -6.87 30.90 23.96
C SER A 21 -6.90 31.13 25.46
N SER A 22 -7.29 30.13 26.26
CA SER A 22 -7.45 30.30 27.71
C SER A 22 -6.22 29.85 28.51
N LEU A 23 -5.93 30.59 29.58
CA LEU A 23 -4.84 30.29 30.52
C LEU A 23 -4.94 28.86 31.09
N TRP A 24 -6.15 28.43 31.44
CA TRP A 24 -6.41 27.06 31.91
C TRP A 24 -6.04 25.99 30.88
N ARG A 25 -6.37 26.20 29.60
CA ARG A 25 -5.97 25.28 28.53
C ARG A 25 -4.45 25.27 28.36
N ARG A 26 -3.78 26.44 28.44
CA ARG A 26 -2.32 26.54 28.42
C ARG A 26 -1.67 25.73 29.54
N ILE A 27 -2.20 25.81 30.77
CA ILE A 27 -1.73 25.00 31.91
C ILE A 27 -1.89 23.51 31.62
N LEU A 28 -3.07 23.06 31.19
CA LEU A 28 -3.33 21.65 30.88
C LEU A 28 -2.40 21.12 29.78
N PHE A 29 -2.18 21.89 28.71
CA PHE A 29 -1.25 21.50 27.65
C PHE A 29 0.21 21.54 28.11
N SER A 30 0.60 22.52 28.94
CA SER A 30 1.93 22.57 29.54
C SER A 30 2.23 21.32 30.36
N ILE A 31 1.26 20.82 31.13
CA ILE A 31 1.40 19.56 31.90
C ILE A 31 1.45 18.37 30.95
N LYS A 32 0.51 18.28 30.00
CA LYS A 32 0.43 17.15 29.06
C LYS A 32 1.70 16.94 28.24
N TYR A 33 2.32 18.03 27.79
CA TYR A 33 3.53 18.00 26.95
C TYR A 33 4.81 18.21 27.76
N SER A 34 4.73 18.30 29.09
CA SER A 34 5.85 18.63 29.97
C SER A 34 6.66 19.85 29.49
N ASN A 35 5.97 20.85 28.94
CA ASN A 35 6.59 22.01 28.31
C ASN A 35 6.05 23.33 28.89
N PRO A 36 6.78 23.97 29.84
CA PRO A 36 6.36 25.23 30.46
C PRO A 36 6.31 26.40 29.49
N GLN A 37 6.98 26.33 28.32
CA GLN A 37 6.95 27.41 27.34
C GLN A 37 5.54 27.63 26.76
N ILE A 38 4.67 26.61 26.75
CA ILE A 38 3.28 26.75 26.31
C ILE A 38 2.52 27.77 27.18
N LEU A 39 2.89 27.88 28.47
CA LEU A 39 2.30 28.85 29.39
C LEU A 39 2.94 30.24 29.25
N LEU A 40 4.27 30.29 29.10
CA LEU A 40 5.07 31.51 29.21
C LEU A 40 5.24 32.28 27.90
N THR A 41 5.02 31.64 26.75
CA THR A 41 5.26 32.27 25.44
C THR A 41 4.22 33.34 25.11
N THR A 42 4.68 34.45 24.55
CA THR A 42 3.85 35.54 24.01
C THR A 42 3.46 35.33 22.54
N ASN A 43 4.03 34.31 21.87
CA ASN A 43 3.78 34.03 20.46
C ASN A 43 2.41 33.38 20.19
N LEU A 44 1.68 32.96 21.24
CA LEU A 44 0.37 32.35 21.11
C LEU A 44 -0.75 33.41 21.13
N THR A 45 -1.48 33.49 20.02
CA THR A 45 -2.70 34.31 19.88
C THR A 45 -3.95 33.54 20.34
N PRO A 46 -5.12 34.20 20.51
CA PRO A 46 -6.38 33.52 20.81
C PRO A 46 -6.81 32.48 19.75
N GLU A 47 -6.38 32.65 18.50
CA GLU A 47 -6.66 31.75 17.38
C GLU A 47 -5.70 30.55 17.32
N SER A 48 -4.64 30.57 18.13
CA SER A 48 -3.63 29.51 18.14
C SER A 48 -4.23 28.18 18.59
N ARG A 49 -3.86 27.11 17.88
CA ARG A 49 -4.38 25.76 18.09
C ARG A 49 -3.27 24.75 18.33
N ILE A 50 -3.53 23.80 19.23
CA ILE A 50 -2.68 22.62 19.43
C ILE A 50 -3.28 21.44 18.67
N MET A 51 -2.44 20.82 17.84
CA MET A 51 -2.73 19.58 17.13
C MET A 51 -2.15 18.40 17.93
N ILE A 52 -3.00 17.46 18.34
CA ILE A 52 -2.58 16.30 19.15
C ILE A 52 -2.34 15.07 18.28
N ASN A 53 -3.41 14.54 17.68
CA ASN A 53 -3.38 13.28 16.94
C ASN A 53 -3.10 13.57 15.47
N ARG A 54 -1.82 13.79 15.14
CA ARG A 54 -1.40 14.12 13.77
C ARG A 54 -1.17 12.88 12.90
N ASN A 55 -0.75 11.78 13.50
CA ASN A 55 -0.59 10.50 12.78
C ASN A 55 -1.96 9.99 12.32
N ILE A 56 -2.06 9.58 11.05
CA ILE A 56 -3.31 9.18 10.38
C ILE A 56 -3.92 7.91 10.98
N GLN A 57 -3.11 6.89 11.25
CA GLN A 57 -3.63 5.65 11.84
C GLN A 57 -4.03 5.85 13.29
N GLU A 58 -3.21 6.55 14.09
CA GLU A 58 -3.52 6.80 15.50
C GLU A 58 -4.84 7.56 15.69
N ARG A 59 -5.09 8.59 14.86
CA ARG A 59 -6.30 9.40 14.96
C ARG A 59 -7.54 8.62 14.54
N VAL A 60 -7.46 7.80 13.49
CA VAL A 60 -8.59 7.01 12.99
C VAL A 60 -8.91 5.92 14.01
N LYS A 61 -7.90 5.22 14.53
CA LYS A 61 -8.04 4.21 15.58
C LYS A 61 -8.67 4.75 16.87
N LYS A 62 -8.46 6.01 17.21
CA LYS A 62 -9.12 6.65 18.36
C LYS A 62 -10.63 6.84 18.18
N ILE A 63 -11.12 6.96 16.95
CA ILE A 63 -12.56 7.11 16.66
C ILE A 63 -13.23 5.75 16.48
N VAL A 64 -12.60 4.85 15.71
CA VAL A 64 -13.15 3.53 15.39
C VAL A 64 -12.20 2.41 15.84
N PRO A 65 -11.99 2.24 17.16
CA PRO A 65 -11.03 1.26 17.69
C PRO A 65 -11.43 -0.20 17.44
N PHE A 66 -12.68 -0.42 17.02
CA PHE A 66 -13.26 -1.73 16.70
C PHE A 66 -13.01 -2.16 15.25
N LEU A 67 -12.44 -1.28 14.41
CA LEU A 67 -11.96 -1.64 13.07
C LEU A 67 -10.45 -1.88 13.10
N SER A 68 -9.99 -2.78 12.24
CA SER A 68 -8.57 -2.91 11.90
C SER A 68 -8.25 -2.03 10.70
N PHE A 69 -6.98 -1.74 10.45
CA PHE A 69 -6.56 -0.78 9.42
C PHE A 69 -5.45 -1.37 8.57
N ASP A 70 -5.47 -1.02 7.29
CA ASP A 70 -4.34 -1.28 6.40
C ASP A 70 -3.11 -0.49 6.85
N LYS A 71 -1.93 -1.08 6.64
CA LYS A 71 -0.66 -0.48 7.05
C LYS A 71 -0.28 0.76 6.24
N ASP A 72 -0.78 0.92 5.02
CA ASP A 72 -0.34 1.95 4.06
C ASP A 72 -1.46 2.95 3.68
N PRO A 73 -1.72 3.98 4.53
CA PRO A 73 -2.54 5.12 4.12
C PRO A 73 -1.85 5.91 3.01
N TYR A 74 -2.63 6.36 2.04
CA TYR A 74 -2.11 7.05 0.85
C TYR A 74 -2.74 8.41 0.68
N MET A 75 -1.98 9.33 0.08
CA MET A 75 -2.42 10.68 -0.20
C MET A 75 -2.97 10.78 -1.61
N VAL A 76 -4.05 11.55 -1.76
CA VAL A 76 -4.70 11.85 -3.04
C VAL A 76 -4.92 13.35 -3.15
N ILE A 77 -4.95 13.84 -4.39
CA ILE A 77 -5.19 15.25 -4.70
C ILE A 77 -6.54 15.32 -5.39
N SER A 78 -7.50 16.00 -4.76
CA SER A 78 -8.78 16.31 -5.42
C SER A 78 -8.57 17.24 -6.62
N LYS A 79 -9.51 17.25 -7.56
CA LYS A 79 -9.61 18.19 -8.69
C LYS A 79 -9.55 19.67 -8.25
N GLU A 80 -9.95 19.99 -7.03
CA GLU A 80 -9.84 21.33 -6.43
C GLU A 80 -8.44 21.65 -5.85
N GLY A 81 -7.49 20.72 -5.92
CA GLY A 81 -6.14 20.86 -5.37
C GLY A 81 -6.05 20.61 -3.86
N LYS A 82 -7.13 20.17 -3.20
CA LYS A 82 -7.09 19.78 -1.78
C LYS A 82 -6.49 18.38 -1.62
N LEU A 83 -5.71 18.23 -0.57
CA LEU A 83 -5.04 16.98 -0.20
C LEU A 83 -5.90 16.19 0.78
N PHE A 84 -6.08 14.90 0.50
CA PHE A 84 -6.76 13.97 1.38
C PHE A 84 -5.89 12.74 1.60
N TRP A 85 -5.93 12.19 2.81
CA TRP A 85 -5.47 10.84 3.07
C TRP A 85 -6.64 9.88 2.93
N ILE A 86 -6.41 8.73 2.31
CA ILE A 86 -7.33 7.61 2.31
C ILE A 86 -6.72 6.50 3.14
N GLN A 87 -7.49 5.98 4.09
CA GLN A 87 -7.12 4.85 4.93
C GLN A 87 -8.16 3.73 4.78
N ASP A 88 -7.67 2.55 4.42
CA ASP A 88 -8.46 1.33 4.39
C ASP A 88 -8.72 0.80 5.79
N ALA A 89 -9.97 0.44 6.07
CA ALA A 89 -10.35 -0.15 7.34
C ALA A 89 -11.13 -1.46 7.14
N TYR A 90 -10.82 -2.41 8.01
CA TYR A 90 -11.30 -3.79 7.95
C TYR A 90 -12.19 -4.12 9.14
N THR A 91 -13.24 -4.88 8.89
CA THR A 91 -13.82 -5.71 9.93
C THR A 91 -13.11 -7.06 9.93
N ILE A 92 -12.69 -7.50 11.11
CA ILE A 92 -12.06 -8.81 11.31
C ILE A 92 -12.78 -9.60 12.40
N SER A 93 -12.73 -10.92 12.31
CA SER A 93 -13.18 -11.83 13.37
C SER A 93 -12.35 -13.09 13.35
N SER A 94 -12.15 -13.71 14.51
CA SER A 94 -11.50 -15.02 14.67
C SER A 94 -12.50 -16.17 14.81
N ASN A 95 -13.79 -15.87 14.90
CA ASN A 95 -14.84 -16.85 15.20
C ASN A 95 -15.90 -16.92 14.09
N TYR A 96 -15.55 -16.54 12.86
CA TYR A 96 -16.50 -16.61 11.76
C TYR A 96 -16.71 -18.08 11.35
N PRO A 97 -17.94 -18.58 11.27
CA PRO A 97 -18.20 -20.00 11.05
C PRO A 97 -17.73 -20.45 9.66
N TYR A 98 -17.32 -21.72 9.56
CA TYR A 98 -16.91 -22.36 8.29
C TYR A 98 -15.83 -21.61 7.51
N SER A 99 -14.91 -20.94 8.22
CA SER A 99 -13.83 -20.16 7.60
C SER A 99 -12.45 -20.56 8.10
N THR A 100 -11.47 -20.48 7.21
CA THR A 100 -10.10 -20.92 7.46
C THR A 100 -9.33 -19.90 8.29
N PRO A 101 -8.71 -20.30 9.42
CA PRO A 101 -7.87 -19.41 10.21
C PRO A 101 -6.60 -19.03 9.46
N ILE A 102 -6.20 -17.76 9.58
CA ILE A 102 -4.98 -17.17 9.01
C ILE A 102 -4.13 -16.54 10.13
N GLY A 103 -2.83 -16.37 9.88
CA GLY A 103 -1.92 -15.69 10.81
C GLY A 103 -1.80 -16.41 12.16
N GLY A 104 -1.72 -17.74 12.16
CA GLY A 104 -1.67 -18.55 13.38
C GLY A 104 -2.97 -18.56 14.18
N GLY A 105 -4.11 -18.25 13.54
CA GLY A 105 -5.42 -18.17 14.20
C GLY A 105 -5.78 -16.78 14.72
N TYR A 106 -5.04 -15.74 14.31
CA TYR A 106 -5.34 -14.36 14.70
C TYR A 106 -6.74 -13.91 14.21
N PHE A 107 -7.11 -14.32 13.01
CA PHE A 107 -8.45 -14.11 12.44
C PHE A 107 -8.79 -15.21 11.43
N ASN A 108 -10.07 -15.37 11.12
CA ASN A 108 -10.56 -16.23 10.05
C ASN A 108 -11.60 -15.53 9.16
N TYR A 109 -11.80 -14.22 9.36
CA TYR A 109 -12.66 -13.37 8.58
C TYR A 109 -12.05 -11.99 8.45
N ILE A 110 -12.07 -11.45 7.23
CA ILE A 110 -11.63 -10.10 6.91
C ILE A 110 -12.48 -9.55 5.75
N ARG A 111 -12.87 -8.29 5.84
CA ARG A 111 -13.52 -7.53 4.77
C ARG A 111 -12.97 -6.11 4.72
N ASN A 112 -12.71 -5.58 3.53
CA ASN A 112 -12.45 -4.14 3.33
C ASN A 112 -13.77 -3.39 3.38
N SER A 113 -14.26 -3.14 4.60
CA SER A 113 -15.63 -2.67 4.80
C SER A 113 -15.77 -1.16 4.71
N VAL A 114 -14.71 -0.40 5.05
CA VAL A 114 -14.77 1.05 5.15
C VAL A 114 -13.55 1.71 4.51
N LYS A 115 -13.78 2.78 3.74
CA LYS A 115 -12.76 3.76 3.34
C LYS A 115 -12.88 4.98 4.23
N VAL A 116 -11.78 5.38 4.87
CA VAL A 116 -11.74 6.59 5.70
C VAL A 116 -11.03 7.69 4.91
N ILE A 117 -11.72 8.81 4.68
CA ILE A 117 -11.17 10.00 4.04
C ILE A 117 -10.80 11.00 5.12
N ILE A 118 -9.58 11.50 5.09
CA ILE A 118 -9.06 12.47 6.06
C ILE A 118 -8.56 13.69 5.31
N ASP A 119 -9.19 14.84 5.53
CA ASP A 119 -8.70 16.12 5.00
C ASP A 119 -7.32 16.43 5.60
N ALA A 120 -6.29 16.58 4.77
CA ALA A 120 -4.92 16.78 5.24
C ALA A 120 -4.70 18.17 5.85
N TYR A 121 -5.57 19.13 5.56
CA TYR A 121 -5.50 20.50 6.07
C TYR A 121 -6.21 20.64 7.43
N ASN A 122 -7.47 20.21 7.54
CA ASN A 122 -8.25 20.39 8.77
C ASN A 122 -8.43 19.11 9.60
N GLY A 123 -8.15 17.95 9.02
CA GLY A 123 -8.28 16.67 9.71
C GLY A 123 -9.73 16.22 9.91
N THR A 124 -10.71 16.78 9.23
CA THR A 124 -12.05 16.18 9.20
C THR A 124 -11.94 14.75 8.65
N MET A 125 -12.65 13.82 9.26
CA MET A 125 -12.64 12.40 8.89
C MET A 125 -14.04 11.96 8.50
N ASP A 126 -14.16 11.34 7.34
CA ASP A 126 -15.38 10.75 6.83
C ASP A 126 -15.20 9.25 6.64
N PHE A 127 -16.17 8.46 7.09
CA PHE A 127 -16.13 7.00 7.05
C PHE A 127 -17.18 6.48 6.07
N TYR A 128 -16.75 5.94 4.93
CA TYR A 128 -17.64 5.44 3.88
C TYR A 128 -17.68 3.91 3.89
N ILE A 129 -18.87 3.33 4.06
CA ILE A 129 -19.07 1.87 3.96
C ILE A 129 -19.04 1.47 2.49
N VAL A 130 -18.04 0.68 2.11
CA VAL A 130 -17.84 0.19 0.74
C VAL A 130 -18.38 -1.23 0.53
N ASP A 131 -18.29 -2.11 1.53
CA ASP A 131 -18.89 -3.45 1.47
C ASP A 131 -20.21 -3.47 2.26
N GLN A 132 -21.32 -3.20 1.58
CA GLN A 132 -22.66 -3.26 2.20
C GLN A 132 -23.12 -4.69 2.52
N LYS A 133 -22.41 -5.71 2.04
CA LYS A 133 -22.72 -7.12 2.29
C LYS A 133 -22.02 -7.66 3.54
N ASP A 134 -21.08 -6.91 4.11
CA ASP A 134 -20.40 -7.29 5.34
C ASP A 134 -21.35 -7.18 6.55
N PRO A 135 -21.72 -8.31 7.21
CA PRO A 135 -22.59 -8.27 8.37
C PRO A 135 -22.00 -7.49 9.55
N LEU A 136 -20.67 -7.49 9.73
CA LEU A 136 -20.05 -6.85 10.89
C LEU A 136 -20.13 -5.33 10.80
N ILE A 137 -19.82 -4.74 9.65
CA ILE A 137 -19.94 -3.28 9.50
C ILE A 137 -21.39 -2.82 9.60
N MET A 138 -22.35 -3.64 9.15
CA MET A 138 -23.77 -3.30 9.25
C MET A 138 -24.25 -3.27 10.70
N VAL A 139 -23.72 -4.12 11.58
CA VAL A 139 -23.97 -4.02 13.02
C VAL A 139 -23.42 -2.70 13.58
N TYR A 140 -22.18 -2.34 13.26
CA TYR A 140 -21.60 -1.08 13.72
C TYR A 140 -22.31 0.16 13.16
N LYS A 141 -22.82 0.10 11.93
CA LYS A 141 -23.67 1.14 11.33
C LYS A 141 -24.94 1.35 12.14
N ASN A 142 -25.57 0.28 12.61
CA ASN A 142 -26.78 0.38 13.44
C ASN A 142 -26.49 0.96 14.83
N ILE A 143 -25.32 0.66 15.41
CA ILE A 143 -24.89 1.22 16.70
C ILE A 143 -24.52 2.70 16.56
N PHE A 144 -23.85 3.08 15.46
CA PHE A 144 -23.32 4.43 15.22
C PHE A 144 -23.83 5.01 13.87
N PRO A 145 -25.13 5.29 13.73
CA PRO A 145 -25.74 5.64 12.44
C PRO A 145 -25.23 6.96 11.84
N GLN A 146 -24.71 7.88 12.66
CA GLN A 146 -24.18 9.16 12.22
C GLN A 146 -22.70 9.11 11.82
N LEU A 147 -21.99 8.04 12.21
CA LEU A 147 -20.55 7.91 11.96
C LEU A 147 -20.26 7.51 10.52
N PHE A 148 -21.10 6.63 9.96
CA PHE A 148 -20.87 6.01 8.67
C PHE A 148 -21.76 6.61 7.58
N LYS A 149 -21.14 6.87 6.43
CA LYS A 149 -21.77 7.31 5.18
C LYS A 149 -21.85 6.14 4.21
N ASN A 150 -22.82 6.16 3.30
CA ASN A 150 -22.86 5.21 2.19
C ASN A 150 -21.79 5.58 1.16
N PHE A 151 -21.18 4.60 0.50
CA PHE A 151 -20.18 4.84 -0.54
C PHE A 151 -20.65 5.79 -1.65
N ASP A 152 -21.93 5.73 -2.02
CA ASP A 152 -22.50 6.62 -3.06
C ASP A 152 -22.37 8.11 -2.70
N GLN A 153 -22.28 8.44 -1.41
CA GLN A 153 -22.11 9.81 -0.91
C GLN A 153 -20.66 10.29 -1.00
N MET A 154 -19.70 9.42 -1.33
CA MET A 154 -18.31 9.82 -1.56
C MET A 154 -18.24 10.70 -2.83
N PRO A 155 -17.52 11.82 -2.81
CA PRO A 155 -17.31 12.62 -4.02
C PRO A 155 -16.71 11.80 -5.17
N GLU A 156 -17.23 11.94 -6.39
CA GLU A 156 -16.77 11.17 -7.57
C GLU A 156 -15.26 11.28 -7.80
N ASP A 157 -14.72 12.47 -7.63
CA ASP A 157 -13.29 12.75 -7.69
C ASP A 157 -12.47 11.88 -6.71
N LEU A 158 -12.97 11.66 -5.49
CA LEU A 158 -12.30 10.77 -4.53
C LEU A 158 -12.54 9.29 -4.83
N LYS A 159 -13.68 8.95 -5.44
CA LYS A 159 -13.96 7.59 -5.90
C LYS A 159 -12.97 7.15 -6.99
N GLU A 160 -12.56 8.07 -7.88
CA GLU A 160 -11.53 7.81 -8.92
C GLU A 160 -10.16 7.44 -8.32
N HIS A 161 -9.89 7.79 -7.06
CA HIS A 161 -8.62 7.52 -6.41
C HIS A 161 -8.61 6.30 -5.49
N ILE A 162 -9.72 5.57 -5.36
CA ILE A 162 -9.75 4.39 -4.49
C ILE A 162 -8.86 3.29 -5.08
N ARG A 163 -8.17 2.56 -4.20
CA ARG A 163 -7.42 1.36 -4.56
C ARG A 163 -7.85 0.17 -3.72
N TYR A 164 -7.72 -1.02 -4.28
CA TYR A 164 -7.95 -2.28 -3.61
C TYR A 164 -6.80 -2.52 -2.61
N PRO A 165 -7.08 -2.83 -1.34
CA PRO A 165 -6.05 -2.83 -0.32
C PRO A 165 -5.03 -3.96 -0.44
N LYS A 166 -3.76 -3.65 -0.13
CA LYS A 166 -2.66 -4.61 -0.16
C LYS A 166 -2.80 -5.72 0.89
N ASP A 167 -3.08 -5.37 2.15
CA ASP A 167 -3.12 -6.38 3.23
C ASP A 167 -4.23 -7.42 2.98
N LEU A 168 -5.42 -6.99 2.54
CA LEU A 168 -6.50 -7.91 2.16
C LEU A 168 -6.11 -8.76 0.95
N PHE A 169 -5.52 -8.16 -0.07
CA PHE A 169 -5.09 -8.85 -1.27
C PHE A 169 -4.02 -9.91 -0.98
N GLN A 170 -3.08 -9.62 -0.07
CA GLN A 170 -2.08 -10.59 0.39
C GLN A 170 -2.73 -11.80 1.07
N VAL A 171 -3.72 -11.57 1.95
CA VAL A 171 -4.49 -12.67 2.58
C VAL A 171 -5.22 -13.51 1.53
N GLN A 172 -5.82 -12.87 0.53
CA GLN A 172 -6.50 -13.56 -0.56
C GLN A 172 -5.53 -14.37 -1.42
N ALA A 173 -4.34 -13.82 -1.72
CA ALA A 173 -3.29 -14.52 -2.46
C ALA A 173 -2.79 -15.74 -1.68
N GLU A 174 -2.53 -15.59 -0.38
CA GLU A 174 -2.09 -16.69 0.50
C GLU A 174 -3.13 -17.82 0.58
N LEU A 175 -4.43 -17.49 0.68
CA LEU A 175 -5.48 -18.50 0.63
C LEU A 175 -5.53 -19.16 -0.75
N TYR A 176 -5.44 -18.35 -1.82
CA TYR A 176 -5.52 -18.85 -3.19
C TYR A 176 -4.38 -19.82 -3.53
N SER A 177 -3.22 -19.73 -2.86
CA SER A 177 -2.12 -20.70 -2.97
C SER A 177 -2.55 -22.16 -2.80
N THR A 178 -3.60 -22.42 -2.02
CA THR A 178 -4.16 -23.76 -1.83
C THR A 178 -5.55 -23.92 -2.45
N TYR A 179 -6.42 -22.93 -2.26
CA TYR A 179 -7.85 -23.07 -2.60
C TYR A 179 -8.18 -22.99 -4.09
N HIS A 180 -7.20 -22.75 -4.96
CA HIS A 180 -7.39 -22.88 -6.41
C HIS A 180 -7.47 -24.35 -6.86
N MET A 181 -7.02 -25.30 -6.03
CA MET A 181 -7.11 -26.74 -6.27
C MET A 181 -8.54 -27.21 -5.96
N MET A 182 -9.30 -27.52 -7.02
CA MET A 182 -10.69 -27.96 -6.91
C MET A 182 -10.86 -29.48 -6.85
N ASP A 183 -9.85 -30.23 -7.30
CA ASP A 183 -9.85 -31.69 -7.22
C ASP A 183 -9.50 -32.15 -5.79
N PRO A 184 -10.32 -33.01 -5.15
CA PRO A 184 -10.12 -33.40 -3.75
C PRO A 184 -8.81 -34.13 -3.48
N ASP A 185 -8.35 -34.99 -4.38
CA ASP A 185 -7.13 -35.77 -4.20
C ASP A 185 -5.92 -34.87 -4.31
N VAL A 186 -5.90 -33.99 -5.33
CA VAL A 186 -4.86 -32.97 -5.52
C VAL A 186 -4.83 -31.99 -4.33
N PHE A 187 -6.00 -31.57 -3.84
CA PHE A 187 -6.11 -30.66 -2.69
C PHE A 187 -5.60 -31.32 -1.40
N TYR A 188 -6.00 -32.57 -1.13
CA TYR A 188 -5.59 -33.32 0.06
C TYR A 188 -4.07 -33.53 0.11
N ASN A 189 -3.47 -33.88 -1.04
CA ASN A 189 -2.04 -34.10 -1.18
C ASN A 189 -1.22 -32.81 -1.39
N LYS A 190 -1.88 -31.66 -1.62
CA LYS A 190 -1.26 -30.37 -1.95
C LYS A 190 -0.29 -30.44 -3.14
N GLU A 191 -0.66 -31.19 -4.19
CA GLU A 191 0.26 -31.50 -5.30
C GLU A 191 0.57 -30.27 -6.19
N ASP A 192 -0.34 -29.29 -6.26
CA ASP A 192 -0.18 -28.05 -7.04
C ASP A 192 -0.17 -26.81 -6.12
N TYR A 193 0.60 -26.85 -5.02
CA TYR A 193 0.72 -25.69 -4.13
C TYR A 193 1.48 -24.54 -4.80
N TRP A 194 0.91 -23.33 -4.73
CA TRP A 194 1.50 -22.11 -5.28
C TRP A 194 2.09 -21.22 -4.19
N GLU A 195 3.13 -20.48 -4.52
CA GLU A 195 3.84 -19.59 -3.59
C GLU A 195 3.98 -18.20 -4.20
N THR A 196 3.85 -17.17 -3.35
CA THR A 196 4.36 -15.84 -3.69
C THR A 196 5.88 -15.94 -3.79
N PRO A 197 6.50 -15.53 -4.91
CA PRO A 197 7.94 -15.61 -5.07
C PRO A 197 8.67 -14.67 -4.10
N ASN A 198 9.96 -14.94 -3.93
CA ASN A 198 10.89 -14.01 -3.30
C ASN A 198 11.47 -13.04 -4.35
N GLU A 199 11.97 -11.91 -3.89
CA GLU A 199 12.74 -10.91 -4.65
C GLU A 199 13.94 -10.44 -3.81
N LEU A 200 14.91 -9.77 -4.45
CA LEU A 200 15.98 -9.08 -3.72
C LEU A 200 15.59 -7.61 -3.49
N TYR A 201 15.59 -7.19 -2.23
CA TYR A 201 15.47 -5.78 -1.87
C TYR A 201 16.73 -5.32 -1.14
N GLY A 202 17.50 -4.44 -1.78
CA GLY A 202 18.87 -4.18 -1.37
C GLY A 202 19.71 -5.45 -1.49
N GLU A 203 20.09 -6.01 -0.34
CA GLU A 203 20.85 -7.28 -0.22
C GLU A 203 20.01 -8.41 0.38
N ASP A 204 18.78 -8.11 0.83
CA ASP A 204 17.93 -9.05 1.55
C ASP A 204 16.99 -9.79 0.58
N GLU A 205 16.91 -11.11 0.71
CA GLU A 205 15.87 -11.92 0.06
C GLU A 205 14.57 -11.79 0.87
N ILE A 206 13.56 -11.16 0.27
CA ILE A 206 12.25 -10.93 0.89
C ILE A 206 11.14 -11.55 0.04
N LYS A 207 10.00 -11.85 0.66
CA LYS A 207 8.80 -12.18 -0.10
C LYS A 207 8.33 -10.96 -0.88
N MET A 208 8.00 -11.16 -2.14
CA MET A 208 7.53 -10.10 -3.01
C MET A 208 6.18 -9.55 -2.51
N GLU A 209 6.11 -8.23 -2.33
CA GLU A 209 4.87 -7.56 -1.95
C GLU A 209 4.02 -7.24 -3.18
N PRO A 210 2.67 -7.32 -3.10
CA PRO A 210 1.81 -6.85 -4.17
C PRO A 210 2.04 -5.37 -4.48
N TYR A 211 2.05 -5.05 -5.77
CA TYR A 211 2.35 -3.71 -6.27
C TYR A 211 1.27 -3.23 -7.23
N TYR A 212 1.06 -1.91 -7.22
CA TYR A 212 0.07 -1.25 -8.06
C TYR A 212 0.72 -0.83 -9.39
N ILE A 213 0.05 -1.11 -10.50
CA ILE A 213 0.47 -0.66 -11.83
C ILE A 213 -0.72 -0.23 -12.67
N ILE A 214 -0.46 0.60 -13.66
CA ILE A 214 -1.40 0.86 -14.75
C ILE A 214 -0.91 0.04 -15.94
N THR A 215 -1.70 -0.93 -16.38
CA THR A 215 -1.37 -1.75 -17.54
C THR A 215 -2.62 -2.24 -18.24
N LYS A 216 -2.42 -2.79 -19.44
CA LYS A 216 -3.45 -3.47 -20.21
C LYS A 216 -3.40 -4.96 -19.90
N LEU A 217 -4.42 -5.49 -19.22
CA LEU A 217 -4.54 -6.93 -18.97
C LEU A 217 -4.62 -7.70 -20.31
N PRO A 218 -4.02 -8.90 -20.43
CA PRO A 218 -4.14 -9.72 -21.64
C PRO A 218 -5.60 -9.96 -22.02
N GLY A 219 -5.97 -9.65 -23.26
CA GLY A 219 -7.33 -9.80 -23.77
C GLY A 219 -8.27 -8.63 -23.47
N HIS A 220 -7.83 -7.62 -22.72
CA HIS A 220 -8.57 -6.37 -22.51
C HIS A 220 -8.08 -5.30 -23.50
N GLU A 221 -8.92 -4.32 -23.82
CA GLU A 221 -8.57 -3.26 -24.78
C GLU A 221 -8.01 -1.99 -24.13
N LYS A 222 -8.39 -1.72 -22.88
CA LYS A 222 -8.07 -0.49 -22.14
C LYS A 222 -7.03 -0.75 -21.05
N GLU A 223 -6.21 0.25 -20.76
CA GLU A 223 -5.41 0.28 -19.55
C GLU A 223 -6.31 0.37 -18.32
N GLU A 224 -5.95 -0.36 -17.27
CA GLU A 224 -6.62 -0.35 -15.98
C GLU A 224 -5.58 -0.19 -14.87
N PHE A 225 -5.95 0.51 -13.80
CA PHE A 225 -5.18 0.53 -12.56
C PHE A 225 -5.46 -0.76 -11.78
N ILE A 226 -4.42 -1.55 -11.56
CA ILE A 226 -4.53 -2.87 -10.91
C ILE A 226 -3.53 -3.01 -9.78
N LEU A 227 -3.88 -3.82 -8.78
CA LEU A 227 -2.97 -4.38 -7.79
C LEU A 227 -2.64 -5.81 -8.20
N MET A 228 -1.37 -6.21 -8.26
CA MET A 228 -1.04 -7.56 -8.69
C MET A 228 0.12 -8.19 -7.93
N THR A 229 0.18 -9.53 -8.00
CA THR A 229 1.31 -10.33 -7.53
C THR A 229 1.48 -11.60 -8.39
N PRO A 230 2.71 -11.99 -8.75
CA PRO A 230 2.97 -13.25 -9.43
C PRO A 230 2.91 -14.47 -8.50
N PHE A 231 2.82 -15.65 -9.09
CA PHE A 231 2.92 -16.95 -8.41
C PHE A 231 3.94 -17.86 -9.07
N THR A 232 4.65 -18.62 -8.24
CA THR A 232 5.51 -19.74 -8.62
C THR A 232 4.99 -21.05 -8.01
N PRO A 233 5.27 -22.23 -8.60
CA PRO A 233 5.02 -23.49 -7.92
C PRO A 233 5.92 -23.63 -6.69
N SER A 234 5.50 -24.44 -5.73
CA SER A 234 6.38 -24.84 -4.63
C SER A 234 7.69 -25.44 -5.17
N MET A 235 8.81 -25.04 -4.56
CA MET A 235 10.16 -25.53 -4.90
C MET A 235 10.66 -25.19 -6.32
N LYS A 236 9.94 -24.36 -7.08
CA LYS A 236 10.36 -23.92 -8.42
C LYS A 236 10.35 -22.41 -8.51
N SER A 237 11.31 -21.86 -9.24
CA SER A 237 11.46 -20.41 -9.39
C SER A 237 10.84 -19.85 -10.67
N ASN A 238 10.28 -20.70 -11.54
CA ASN A 238 9.59 -20.24 -12.75
C ASN A 238 8.16 -19.80 -12.43
N MET A 239 7.70 -18.70 -13.02
CA MET A 239 6.33 -18.25 -12.83
C MET A 239 5.33 -19.15 -13.55
N ILE A 240 4.16 -19.27 -12.94
CA ILE A 240 3.04 -20.05 -13.47
C ILE A 240 1.74 -19.26 -13.55
N ALA A 241 1.61 -18.19 -12.78
CA ALA A 241 0.43 -17.35 -12.81
C ALA A 241 0.73 -15.97 -12.24
N TRP A 242 -0.26 -15.10 -12.32
CA TRP A 242 -0.38 -13.89 -11.52
C TRP A 242 -1.83 -13.70 -11.13
N LEU A 243 -2.02 -13.11 -9.96
CA LEU A 243 -3.30 -12.64 -9.46
C LEU A 243 -3.31 -11.12 -9.56
N ALA A 244 -4.43 -10.56 -9.97
CA ALA A 244 -4.66 -9.12 -10.04
C ALA A 244 -6.03 -8.76 -9.44
N ALA A 245 -6.10 -7.61 -8.77
CA ALA A 245 -7.32 -6.95 -8.36
C ALA A 245 -7.48 -5.64 -9.14
N LYS A 246 -8.67 -5.39 -9.67
CA LYS A 246 -8.98 -4.14 -10.35
C LYS A 246 -9.28 -3.02 -9.35
N ASN A 247 -8.73 -1.84 -9.58
CA ASN A 247 -8.98 -0.65 -8.77
C ASN A 247 -10.03 0.27 -9.39
N ASP A 248 -10.26 0.17 -10.70
CA ASP A 248 -11.15 1.08 -11.42
C ASP A 248 -12.61 0.61 -11.38
N GLN A 249 -13.53 1.57 -11.29
CA GLN A 249 -14.96 1.34 -11.43
C GLN A 249 -15.33 1.04 -12.90
N PRO A 250 -16.37 0.22 -13.16
CA PRO A 250 -17.27 -0.45 -12.22
C PRO A 250 -16.74 -1.78 -11.65
N GLU A 251 -15.56 -2.22 -12.10
CA GLU A 251 -15.01 -3.54 -11.78
C GLU A 251 -14.15 -3.56 -10.50
N TYR A 252 -14.26 -2.53 -9.66
CA TYR A 252 -13.47 -2.39 -8.44
C TYR A 252 -13.59 -3.63 -7.55
N GLY A 253 -12.43 -4.18 -7.17
CA GLY A 253 -12.33 -5.38 -6.33
C GLY A 253 -12.58 -6.69 -7.06
N ASN A 254 -12.80 -6.69 -8.38
CA ASN A 254 -12.81 -7.91 -9.17
C ASN A 254 -11.39 -8.51 -9.22
N LEU A 255 -11.28 -9.80 -8.84
CA LEU A 255 -10.04 -10.55 -8.81
C LEU A 255 -9.92 -11.43 -10.05
N ILE A 256 -8.77 -11.35 -10.71
CA ILE A 256 -8.47 -12.11 -11.93
C ILE A 256 -7.19 -12.90 -11.70
N VAL A 257 -7.24 -14.18 -12.06
CA VAL A 257 -6.07 -15.05 -12.10
C VAL A 257 -5.77 -15.37 -13.54
N TYR A 258 -4.55 -15.06 -13.96
CA TYR A 258 -4.06 -15.43 -15.28
C TYR A 258 -2.98 -16.49 -15.15
N LYS A 259 -3.25 -17.68 -15.69
CA LYS A 259 -2.31 -18.80 -15.70
C LYS A 259 -1.47 -18.76 -16.97
N PHE A 260 -0.15 -18.87 -16.81
CA PHE A 260 0.77 -18.93 -17.94
C PHE A 260 0.68 -20.30 -18.66
N PRO A 261 0.93 -20.35 -19.97
CA PRO A 261 0.99 -21.60 -20.71
C PRO A 261 2.09 -22.52 -20.18
N LYS A 262 1.79 -23.82 -19.99
CA LYS A 262 2.76 -24.81 -19.49
C LYS A 262 3.90 -25.10 -20.47
N GLU A 263 3.71 -24.78 -21.75
CA GLU A 263 4.67 -25.05 -22.83
C GLU A 263 5.83 -24.04 -22.88
N LYS A 264 5.65 -22.86 -22.27
CA LYS A 264 6.65 -21.79 -22.27
C LYS A 264 7.21 -21.59 -20.88
N LEU A 265 8.54 -21.64 -20.76
CA LEU A 265 9.22 -21.24 -19.53
C LEU A 265 9.07 -19.74 -19.35
N ILE A 266 8.46 -19.34 -18.23
CA ILE A 266 8.41 -17.96 -17.79
C ILE A 266 9.31 -17.83 -16.56
N TYR A 267 10.38 -17.04 -16.68
CA TYR A 267 11.31 -16.81 -15.57
C TYR A 267 10.62 -16.12 -14.40
N GLY A 268 10.81 -16.58 -13.16
CA GLY A 268 10.32 -15.83 -12.02
C GLY A 268 11.33 -14.83 -11.45
N PRO A 269 10.88 -14.01 -10.47
CA PRO A 269 11.68 -12.92 -9.90
C PRO A 269 13.11 -13.32 -9.56
N MET A 270 13.34 -14.29 -8.68
CA MET A 270 14.69 -14.76 -8.31
C MET A 270 15.53 -15.27 -9.49
N GLN A 271 14.93 -15.74 -10.58
CA GLN A 271 15.70 -16.12 -11.78
C GLN A 271 16.15 -14.89 -12.58
N ILE A 272 15.36 -13.82 -12.56
CA ILE A 272 15.74 -12.53 -13.14
C ILE A 272 16.80 -11.86 -12.28
N GLU A 273 16.66 -11.88 -10.95
CA GLU A 273 17.68 -11.43 -10.00
C GLU A 273 19.05 -12.06 -10.30
N ALA A 274 19.08 -13.40 -10.41
CA ALA A 274 20.30 -14.12 -10.74
C ALA A 274 20.88 -13.76 -12.12
N ARG A 275 20.04 -13.42 -13.10
CA ARG A 275 20.49 -12.96 -14.43
C ARG A 275 21.06 -11.56 -14.39
N ILE A 276 20.46 -10.67 -13.59
CA ILE A 276 20.97 -9.32 -13.36
C ILE A 276 22.37 -9.40 -12.74
N ASP A 277 22.56 -10.25 -11.73
CA ASP A 277 23.85 -10.44 -11.05
C ASP A 277 24.92 -11.06 -11.97
N GLN A 278 24.50 -11.87 -12.93
CA GLN A 278 25.37 -12.50 -13.93
C GLN A 278 25.73 -11.57 -15.10
N ASP A 279 25.00 -10.47 -15.28
CA ASP A 279 25.31 -9.51 -16.34
C ASP A 279 26.59 -8.74 -16.00
N SER A 280 27.59 -8.80 -16.89
CA SER A 280 28.91 -8.25 -16.61
C SER A 280 28.91 -6.72 -16.48
N GLU A 281 28.08 -6.02 -17.25
CA GLU A 281 28.03 -4.56 -17.21
C GLU A 281 27.37 -4.10 -15.91
N ILE A 282 26.23 -4.71 -15.56
CA ILE A 282 25.49 -4.38 -14.34
C ILE A 282 26.32 -4.74 -13.10
N SER A 283 26.86 -5.95 -13.05
CA SER A 283 27.68 -6.42 -11.92
C SER A 283 28.89 -5.51 -11.68
N GLN A 284 29.55 -5.04 -12.74
CA GLN A 284 30.64 -4.08 -12.64
C GLN A 284 30.16 -2.73 -12.05
N GLN A 285 29.04 -2.19 -12.53
CA GLN A 285 28.49 -0.92 -12.03
C GLN A 285 28.07 -1.02 -10.55
N LEU A 286 27.34 -2.07 -10.18
CA LEU A 286 26.91 -2.32 -8.80
C LEU A 286 28.12 -2.43 -7.87
N THR A 287 29.15 -3.16 -8.28
CA THR A 287 30.40 -3.31 -7.51
C THR A 287 31.12 -1.97 -7.32
N LEU A 288 31.16 -1.12 -8.36
CA LEU A 288 31.80 0.21 -8.28
C LEU A 288 31.03 1.17 -7.38
N TRP A 289 29.70 1.16 -7.42
CA TRP A 289 28.87 2.02 -6.59
C TRP A 289 28.74 1.54 -5.14
N GLY A 290 28.91 0.24 -4.90
CA GLY A 290 29.00 -0.35 -3.56
C GLY A 290 30.34 -0.07 -2.87
N GLN A 291 31.25 0.69 -3.48
CA GLN A 291 32.51 1.08 -2.84
C GLN A 291 32.31 2.24 -1.86
N LYS A 292 33.24 2.33 -0.90
CA LYS A 292 33.32 3.33 0.18
C LYS A 292 32.67 4.67 -0.16
N GLY A 293 31.71 5.09 0.67
CA GLY A 293 31.05 6.39 0.58
C GLY A 293 29.64 6.35 -0.01
N SER A 294 29.23 5.26 -0.66
CA SER A 294 27.85 5.06 -1.14
C SER A 294 27.36 3.63 -0.92
N THR A 295 26.04 3.50 -0.75
CA THR A 295 25.32 2.22 -0.69
C THR A 295 24.38 2.14 -1.88
N VAL A 296 24.44 1.03 -2.61
CA VAL A 296 23.47 0.71 -3.66
C VAL A 296 22.24 0.10 -3.01
N ILE A 297 21.06 0.54 -3.43
CA ILE A 297 19.78 -0.02 -3.00
C ILE A 297 19.05 -0.49 -4.25
N ARG A 298 18.93 -1.81 -4.38
CA ARG A 298 18.03 -2.44 -5.35
C ARG A 298 16.61 -2.28 -4.84
N GLY A 299 15.76 -1.62 -5.62
CA GLY A 299 14.34 -1.52 -5.29
C GLY A 299 13.56 -2.76 -5.72
N ASN A 300 12.26 -2.76 -5.46
CA ASN A 300 11.40 -3.90 -5.76
C ASN A 300 11.36 -4.19 -7.27
N LEU A 301 11.36 -5.47 -7.62
CA LEU A 301 11.22 -5.94 -8.99
C LEU A 301 9.75 -5.87 -9.40
N LEU A 302 9.46 -5.24 -10.54
CA LEU A 302 8.11 -5.21 -11.10
C LEU A 302 8.01 -6.23 -12.24
N VAL A 303 7.03 -7.12 -12.19
CA VAL A 303 6.72 -8.09 -13.25
C VAL A 303 5.55 -7.56 -14.07
N ILE A 304 5.83 -6.93 -15.20
CA ILE A 304 4.84 -6.20 -15.98
C ILE A 304 4.42 -7.03 -17.20
N PRO A 305 3.17 -7.52 -17.27
CA PRO A 305 2.65 -8.18 -18.46
C PRO A 305 2.41 -7.14 -19.55
N ILE A 306 2.94 -7.39 -20.75
CA ILE A 306 2.70 -6.59 -21.95
C ILE A 306 2.32 -7.54 -23.08
N GLU A 307 1.07 -7.48 -23.51
CA GLU A 307 0.49 -8.36 -24.52
C GLU A 307 0.73 -9.85 -24.23
N LYS A 308 1.67 -10.49 -24.94
CA LYS A 308 2.05 -11.91 -24.80
C LYS A 308 3.44 -12.10 -24.18
N SER A 309 4.02 -11.02 -23.67
CA SER A 309 5.37 -10.95 -23.13
C SER A 309 5.33 -10.39 -21.70
N ILE A 310 6.45 -10.55 -21.00
CA ILE A 310 6.63 -10.04 -19.65
C ILE A 310 7.91 -9.23 -19.64
N ILE A 311 7.83 -8.04 -19.06
CA ILE A 311 8.97 -7.18 -18.82
C ILE A 311 9.19 -7.10 -17.32
N TYR A 312 10.44 -7.25 -16.90
CA TYR A 312 10.88 -7.07 -15.53
C TYR A 312 11.55 -5.72 -15.41
N VAL A 313 11.19 -4.94 -14.41
CA VAL A 313 11.72 -3.60 -14.19
C VAL A 313 12.19 -3.48 -12.74
N GLU A 314 13.47 -3.16 -12.54
CA GLU A 314 14.05 -2.98 -11.21
C GLU A 314 14.74 -1.61 -11.11
N PRO A 315 14.28 -0.72 -10.21
CA PRO A 315 14.94 0.56 -9.99
C PRO A 315 16.19 0.40 -9.10
N LEU A 316 17.27 1.08 -9.48
CA LEU A 316 18.51 1.17 -8.69
C LEU A 316 18.67 2.55 -8.10
N TYR A 317 18.79 2.62 -6.78
CA TYR A 317 19.03 3.84 -6.04
C TYR A 317 20.45 3.88 -5.47
N LEU A 318 21.02 5.08 -5.37
CA LEU A 318 22.24 5.34 -4.61
C LEU A 318 21.94 6.22 -3.41
N ARG A 319 22.52 5.84 -2.27
CA ARG A 319 22.49 6.63 -1.03
C ARG A 319 23.92 6.89 -0.57
N ALA A 320 24.22 8.14 -0.23
CA ALA A 320 25.51 8.49 0.38
C ALA A 320 25.58 7.96 1.82
N GLU A 321 26.76 7.56 2.31
CA GLU A 321 26.93 7.16 3.72
C GLU A 321 26.59 8.29 4.71
N LYS A 322 26.84 9.54 4.31
CA LYS A 322 26.52 10.74 5.07
C LYS A 322 25.42 11.55 4.36
N GLY A 323 24.23 10.98 4.28
CA GLY A 323 23.03 11.60 3.72
C GLY A 323 21.87 10.62 3.73
N GLU A 324 20.66 11.10 3.98
CA GLU A 324 19.53 10.19 4.26
C GLU A 324 18.67 9.82 3.05
N ILE A 325 18.76 10.56 1.94
CA ILE A 325 17.80 10.42 0.83
C ILE A 325 18.43 9.60 -0.31
N PRO A 326 17.91 8.39 -0.62
CA PRO A 326 18.27 7.65 -1.83
C PRO A 326 17.83 8.39 -3.09
N GLU A 327 18.67 8.37 -4.12
CA GLU A 327 18.38 8.95 -5.43
C GLU A 327 18.33 7.84 -6.47
N LEU A 328 17.26 7.81 -7.30
CA LEU A 328 17.17 6.89 -8.43
C LEU A 328 18.29 7.21 -9.42
N LYS A 329 19.14 6.21 -9.72
CA LYS A 329 20.26 6.38 -10.66
C LYS A 329 20.06 5.65 -11.96
N ARG A 330 19.49 4.45 -11.92
CA ARG A 330 19.25 3.62 -13.11
C ARG A 330 18.00 2.80 -12.95
N VAL A 331 17.55 2.28 -14.08
CA VAL A 331 16.53 1.24 -14.16
C VAL A 331 17.10 0.07 -14.93
N ILE A 332 17.02 -1.13 -14.34
CA ILE A 332 17.31 -2.37 -15.03
C ILE A 332 16.00 -2.87 -15.64
N VAL A 333 16.08 -3.30 -16.91
CA VAL A 333 14.95 -3.87 -17.64
C VAL A 333 15.36 -5.22 -18.21
N SER A 334 14.51 -6.23 -18.06
CA SER A 334 14.69 -7.52 -18.69
C SER A 334 13.44 -7.99 -19.42
N ASN A 335 13.63 -8.64 -20.56
CA ASN A 335 12.57 -9.37 -21.27
C ASN A 335 12.59 -10.89 -20.96
N GLY A 336 13.41 -11.30 -19.99
CA GLY A 336 13.70 -12.69 -19.61
C GLY A 336 14.92 -13.30 -20.30
N SER A 337 15.16 -12.95 -21.56
CA SER A 337 16.34 -13.38 -22.33
C SER A 337 17.51 -12.42 -22.15
N ASP A 338 17.23 -11.13 -22.35
CA ASP A 338 18.19 -10.03 -22.30
C ASP A 338 17.98 -9.23 -21.01
N VAL A 339 19.06 -8.66 -20.50
CA VAL A 339 19.06 -7.71 -19.38
C VAL A 339 19.76 -6.46 -19.88
N MET A 340 19.18 -5.30 -19.59
CA MET A 340 19.70 -4.00 -19.99
C MET A 340 19.60 -3.03 -18.82
N ILE A 341 20.53 -2.09 -18.72
CA ILE A 341 20.52 -1.04 -17.71
C ILE A 341 20.49 0.34 -18.40
N GLY A 342 19.62 1.22 -17.95
CA GLY A 342 19.38 2.53 -18.56
C GLY A 342 19.16 3.65 -17.56
N ASN A 343 19.20 4.89 -18.07
CA ASN A 343 18.89 6.12 -17.32
C ASN A 343 17.39 6.41 -17.29
#